data_AF-A0A956P7B0-F1
#
_entry.id   AF-A0A956P7B0-F1
#
_cell.length_a   1.000
_cell.length_b   1.000
_cell.length_c   1.000
_cell.angle_alpha   90.00
_cell.angle_beta   90.00
_cell.angle_gamma   90.00
#
_symmetry.space_group_name_H-M   'P 1'
#
loop_
_entity.id
_entity.type
_entity.pdbx_description
1 polymer ?
#
loop_
_entity_poly.entity_id
_entity_poly.type
_entity_poly.pdbx_seq_one_letter_code
_entity_poly.pdbx_strand_id
1 'polypeptide(L)'
;QKDPGDVIDVLKLNLVRDFQTGIYDYNTMVSLFVESSDFSLVKQTFTSAEWCGHVYEDLVFGPKATGARVFSYFEDESFDGKITLPKGGVTEEQFLVLVRGLRGPYLQPGEKREVPFLPGTLRRRLAHRPLAWNTARIQRLENPETVTVIAGTFPSDVYVVHTATGRKGVFHVERAEPHRVVRWSWDQAKEGASAPFETAERAELAGTTRLPYWKLHREGHERYLADMGLPAGK
;
A
#
# COMPACT_ATOMS: atom_id res chain seq x y z
N GLN A 1 -7.92 -30.56 11.70
CA GLN A 1 -8.11 -30.11 10.30
C GLN A 1 -9.07 -28.93 10.38
N LYS A 2 -8.71 -27.75 9.85
CA LYS A 2 -9.63 -26.60 9.89
C LYS A 2 -10.84 -26.91 8.99
N ASP A 3 -12.04 -26.49 9.41
CA ASP A 3 -13.27 -26.64 8.63
C ASP A 3 -13.09 -25.87 7.31
N PRO A 4 -13.33 -26.48 6.13
CA PRO A 4 -13.30 -25.77 4.85
C PRO A 4 -14.23 -24.55 4.79
N GLY A 5 -15.32 -24.54 5.58
CA GLY A 5 -16.20 -23.37 5.74
C GLY A 5 -15.63 -22.23 6.59
N ASP A 6 -14.48 -22.45 7.25
CA ASP A 6 -13.74 -21.47 8.06
C ASP A 6 -12.48 -20.94 7.33
N VAL A 7 -12.46 -21.08 6.00
CA VAL A 7 -11.38 -20.60 5.12
C VAL A 7 -11.94 -19.55 4.17
N ILE A 8 -11.20 -18.46 4.03
CA ILE A 8 -11.46 -17.41 3.05
C ILE A 8 -10.28 -17.32 2.08
N ASP A 9 -10.57 -17.30 0.78
CA ASP A 9 -9.57 -17.13 -0.25
C ASP A 9 -9.21 -15.66 -0.39
N VAL A 10 -7.93 -15.34 -0.23
CA VAL A 10 -7.44 -13.95 -0.19
C VAL A 10 -6.40 -13.67 -1.26
N LEU A 11 -6.40 -12.45 -1.77
CA LEU A 11 -5.25 -11.86 -2.43
C LEU A 11 -4.40 -11.13 -1.39
N LYS A 12 -3.11 -11.47 -1.32
CA LYS A 12 -2.14 -10.85 -0.42
C LYS A 12 -1.26 -9.85 -1.18
N LEU A 13 -1.17 -8.62 -0.67
CA LEU A 13 -0.19 -7.62 -1.10
C LEU A 13 0.84 -7.43 0.02
N ASN A 14 2.13 -7.50 -0.34
CA ASN A 14 3.22 -7.11 0.54
C ASN A 14 3.89 -5.85 0.00
N LEU A 15 4.05 -4.84 0.84
CA LEU A 15 4.89 -3.67 0.58
C LEU A 15 6.09 -3.75 1.54
N VAL A 16 7.24 -4.18 1.02
CA VAL A 16 8.49 -4.29 1.79
C VAL A 16 9.37 -3.09 1.44
N ARG A 17 9.89 -2.40 2.45
CA ARG A 17 10.81 -1.28 2.27
C ARG A 17 11.98 -1.43 3.21
N ASP A 18 13.17 -1.28 2.66
CA ASP A 18 14.45 -1.20 3.37
C ASP A 18 15.14 0.08 2.90
N PHE A 19 15.49 0.98 3.82
CA PHE A 19 16.09 2.26 3.49
C PHE A 19 16.95 2.81 4.61
N GLN A 20 18.06 3.46 4.23
CA GLN A 20 19.00 4.09 5.14
C GLN A 20 18.45 5.39 5.72
N THR A 21 18.55 5.54 7.04
CA THR A 21 18.34 6.80 7.77
C THR A 21 19.62 7.20 8.50
N GLY A 22 20.50 7.92 7.82
CA GLY A 22 21.79 8.32 8.39
C GLY A 22 22.72 7.13 8.57
N ILE A 23 22.88 6.64 9.81
CA ILE A 23 23.87 5.60 10.18
C ILE A 23 23.26 4.20 10.40
N TYR A 24 21.95 4.05 10.22
CA TYR A 24 21.23 2.78 10.37
C TYR A 24 20.05 2.67 9.40
N ASP A 25 19.52 1.46 9.24
CA ASP A 25 18.49 1.13 8.26
C ASP A 25 17.12 0.93 8.92
N TYR A 26 16.08 1.38 8.22
CA TYR A 26 14.69 1.07 8.55
C TYR A 26 14.19 -0.09 7.70
N ASN A 27 13.75 -1.15 8.37
CA ASN A 27 13.08 -2.27 7.74
C ASN A 27 11.59 -2.25 8.06
N THR A 28 10.77 -2.03 7.04
CA THR A 28 9.31 -1.96 7.20
C THR A 28 8.59 -2.87 6.23
N MET A 29 7.46 -3.43 6.68
CA MET A 29 6.60 -4.24 5.84
C MET A 29 5.14 -3.96 6.15
N VAL A 30 4.33 -3.76 5.11
CA VAL A 30 2.87 -3.88 5.21
C VAL A 30 2.44 -5.15 4.50
N SER A 31 1.62 -5.98 5.15
CA SER A 31 0.88 -7.07 4.51
C SER A 31 -0.60 -6.75 4.53
N LEU A 32 -1.21 -6.63 3.35
CA LEU A 32 -2.66 -6.50 3.20
C LEU A 32 -3.23 -7.82 2.68
N PHE A 33 -4.37 -8.21 3.25
CA PHE A 33 -5.19 -9.32 2.82
C PHE A 33 -6.58 -8.78 2.46
N VAL A 34 -7.00 -9.07 1.25
CA VAL A 34 -8.35 -8.77 0.76
C VAL A 34 -9.00 -10.05 0.24
N GLU A 35 -10.32 -10.17 0.32
CA GLU A 35 -11.01 -11.32 -0.27
C GLU A 35 -10.78 -11.38 -1.78
N SER A 36 -10.51 -12.57 -2.30
CA SER A 36 -10.21 -12.76 -3.72
C SER A 36 -11.43 -12.56 -4.62
N SER A 37 -12.64 -12.64 -4.08
CA SER A 37 -13.92 -12.48 -4.76
C SER A 37 -14.16 -11.02 -5.17
N ASP A 38 -14.02 -10.09 -4.22
CA ASP A 38 -14.46 -8.70 -4.37
C ASP A 38 -13.46 -7.64 -3.85
N PHE A 39 -12.32 -8.08 -3.33
CA PHE A 39 -11.29 -7.26 -2.70
C PHE A 39 -11.74 -6.50 -1.44
N SER A 40 -12.78 -6.97 -0.75
CA SER A 40 -13.13 -6.50 0.59
C SER A 40 -11.96 -6.69 1.57
N LEU A 41 -11.81 -5.75 2.50
CA LEU A 41 -10.72 -5.76 3.48
C LEU A 41 -10.91 -6.91 4.46
N VAL A 42 -9.85 -7.71 4.68
CA VAL A 42 -9.84 -8.79 5.67
C VAL A 42 -8.90 -8.43 6.82
N LYS A 43 -7.65 -8.16 6.48
CA LYS A 43 -6.59 -7.91 7.47
C LYS A 43 -5.49 -7.04 6.88
N GLN A 44 -4.90 -6.19 7.69
CA GLN A 44 -3.69 -5.45 7.37
C GLN A 44 -2.73 -5.51 8.56
N THR A 45 -1.48 -5.87 8.32
CA THR A 45 -0.44 -5.84 9.35
C THR A 45 0.71 -4.94 8.93
N PHE A 46 1.36 -4.33 9.91
CA PHE A 46 2.58 -3.56 9.71
C PHE A 46 3.65 -3.99 10.70
N THR A 47 4.89 -4.02 10.22
CA THR A 47 6.08 -4.15 11.06
C THR A 47 7.06 -3.04 10.73
N SER A 48 7.73 -2.52 11.75
CA SER A 48 8.93 -1.70 11.64
C SER A 48 9.98 -2.26 12.60
N ALA A 49 11.22 -2.34 12.15
CA ALA A 49 12.36 -2.70 12.99
C ALA A 49 13.59 -1.89 12.58
N GLU A 50 14.23 -1.29 13.58
CA GLU A 50 15.39 -0.41 13.43
C GLU A 50 16.11 -0.27 14.79
N TRP A 51 17.18 0.53 14.87
CA TRP A 51 18.03 0.62 16.07
C TRP A 51 17.32 1.22 17.29
N CYS A 52 16.43 2.18 17.08
CA CYS A 52 15.70 2.89 18.13
C CYS A 52 14.48 2.10 18.65
N GLY A 53 14.09 0.99 18.00
CA GLY A 53 12.94 0.20 18.41
C GLY A 53 12.25 -0.59 17.31
N HIS A 54 11.11 -1.17 17.69
CA HIS A 54 10.27 -1.95 16.79
C HIS A 54 8.79 -1.74 17.08
N VAL A 55 7.97 -1.88 16.04
CA VAL A 55 6.51 -1.75 16.11
C VAL A 55 5.88 -2.88 15.31
N TYR A 56 4.87 -3.53 15.89
CA TYR A 56 3.93 -4.39 15.18
C TYR A 56 2.51 -3.82 15.31
N GLU A 57 1.80 -3.71 14.20
CA GLU A 57 0.40 -3.33 14.17
C GLU A 57 -0.43 -4.35 13.40
N ASP A 58 -1.60 -4.68 13.94
CA ASP A 58 -2.57 -5.63 13.40
C ASP A 58 -3.96 -5.00 13.32
N LEU A 59 -4.44 -4.82 12.09
CA LEU A 59 -5.79 -4.37 11.76
C LEU A 59 -6.60 -5.54 11.22
N VAL A 60 -7.68 -5.91 11.91
CA VAL A 60 -8.61 -6.95 11.48
C VAL A 60 -9.95 -6.29 11.15
N PHE A 61 -10.35 -6.36 9.88
CA PHE A 61 -11.54 -5.68 9.38
C PHE A 61 -12.75 -6.60 9.53
N GLY A 62 -13.71 -6.20 10.37
CA GLY A 62 -15.02 -6.83 10.48
C GLY A 62 -16.11 -6.04 9.78
N PRO A 63 -17.38 -6.48 9.82
CA PRO A 63 -18.46 -5.88 9.01
C PRO A 63 -18.77 -4.40 9.32
N LYS A 64 -18.48 -3.92 10.53
CA LYS A 64 -18.78 -2.55 10.99
C LYS A 64 -17.64 -1.88 11.76
N ALA A 65 -16.60 -2.63 12.11
CA ALA A 65 -15.49 -2.14 12.92
C ALA A 65 -14.20 -2.85 12.53
N THR A 66 -13.10 -2.14 12.66
CA THR A 66 -11.75 -2.67 12.54
C THR A 66 -11.19 -2.84 13.95
N GLY A 67 -10.86 -4.08 14.33
CA GLY A 67 -10.03 -4.32 15.51
C GLY A 67 -8.60 -3.90 15.22
N ALA A 68 -8.00 -3.13 16.12
CA ALA A 68 -6.69 -2.56 15.94
C ALA A 68 -5.84 -2.83 17.19
N ARG A 69 -4.70 -3.49 16.98
CA ARG A 69 -3.71 -3.78 18.02
C ARG A 69 -2.36 -3.27 17.60
N VAL A 70 -1.70 -2.53 18.46
CA VAL A 70 -0.35 -2.00 18.28
C VAL A 70 0.49 -2.45 19.46
N PHE A 71 1.61 -3.10 19.15
CA PHE A 71 2.66 -3.44 20.09
C PHE A 71 3.88 -2.61 19.71
N SER A 72 4.20 -1.62 20.54
CA SER A 72 5.29 -0.68 20.30
C SER A 72 6.36 -0.81 21.38
N TYR A 73 7.62 -0.72 20.95
CA TYR A 73 8.76 -0.51 21.84
C TYR A 73 8.68 0.86 22.56
N PHE A 74 8.10 1.87 21.90
CA PHE A 74 8.01 3.22 22.45
C PHE A 74 6.90 3.31 23.49
N GLU A 75 7.19 4.02 24.58
CA GLU A 75 6.26 4.28 25.68
C GLU A 75 4.96 4.93 25.16
N ASP A 76 3.82 4.53 25.74
CA ASP A 76 2.48 5.04 25.43
C ASP A 76 1.97 4.87 23.98
N GLU A 77 2.69 4.16 23.10
CA GLU A 77 2.23 3.90 21.73
C GLU A 77 1.50 2.55 21.54
N SER A 78 1.60 1.65 22.52
CA SER A 78 0.88 0.38 22.49
C SER A 78 -0.61 0.59 22.70
N PHE A 79 -1.44 -0.08 21.90
CA PHE A 79 -2.88 0.15 21.86
C PHE A 79 -3.63 -1.13 21.53
N ASP A 80 -4.77 -1.37 22.19
CA ASP A 80 -5.73 -2.41 21.81
C ASP A 80 -7.12 -1.81 21.83
N GLY A 81 -7.81 -1.85 20.69
CA GLY A 81 -9.15 -1.30 20.60
C GLY A 81 -9.81 -1.54 19.25
N LYS A 82 -10.83 -0.75 18.97
CA LYS A 82 -11.61 -0.83 17.74
C LYS A 82 -11.88 0.58 17.21
N ILE A 83 -11.90 0.70 15.90
CA ILE A 83 -12.42 1.88 15.20
C ILE A 83 -13.60 1.48 14.31
N THR A 84 -14.53 2.40 14.07
CA THR A 84 -15.64 2.16 13.14
C THR A 84 -15.09 1.96 11.72
N LEU A 85 -15.57 0.93 11.02
CA LEU A 85 -15.33 0.75 9.59
C LEU A 85 -16.48 1.43 8.84
N PRO A 86 -16.24 2.57 8.17
CA PRO A 86 -17.27 3.21 7.36
C PRO A 86 -17.60 2.37 6.13
N LYS A 87 -18.86 2.40 5.70
CA LYS A 87 -19.32 1.70 4.50
C LYS A 87 -18.53 2.17 3.28
N GLY A 88 -17.97 1.23 2.53
CA GLY A 88 -17.16 1.52 1.33
C GLY A 88 -15.80 2.15 1.63
N GLY A 89 -15.31 2.03 2.86
CA GLY A 89 -13.98 2.52 3.23
C GLY A 89 -12.87 1.84 2.42
N VAL A 90 -11.91 2.64 1.98
CA VAL A 90 -10.73 2.20 1.23
C VAL A 90 -9.45 2.52 2.01
N THR A 91 -8.54 1.56 2.16
CA THR A 91 -7.19 1.85 2.68
C THR A 91 -6.25 2.24 1.55
N GLU A 92 -5.21 3.03 1.86
CA GLU A 92 -4.17 3.39 0.89
C GLU A 92 -3.50 2.16 0.26
N GLU A 93 -3.25 1.11 1.05
CA GLU A 93 -2.69 -0.14 0.53
C GLU A 93 -3.69 -0.94 -0.32
N GLN A 94 -4.98 -0.96 0.05
CA GLN A 94 -6.02 -1.63 -0.74
C GLN A 94 -6.23 -0.94 -2.08
N PHE A 95 -6.03 0.38 -2.12
CA PHE A 95 -6.15 1.13 -3.35
C PHE A 95 -5.22 0.59 -4.45
N LEU A 96 -3.99 0.17 -4.12
CA LEU A 96 -3.05 -0.46 -5.06
C LEU A 96 -3.57 -1.77 -5.67
N VAL A 97 -4.49 -2.46 -5.00
CA VAL A 97 -5.16 -3.66 -5.53
C VAL A 97 -6.36 -3.27 -6.38
N LEU A 98 -7.20 -2.37 -5.87
CA LEU A 98 -8.45 -1.95 -6.52
C LEU A 98 -8.21 -1.32 -7.90
N VAL A 99 -7.21 -0.45 -8.03
CA VAL A 99 -6.93 0.26 -9.30
C VAL A 99 -6.46 -0.66 -10.42
N ARG A 100 -6.03 -1.89 -10.11
CA ARG A 100 -5.65 -2.89 -11.12
C ARG A 100 -6.85 -3.46 -11.87
N GLY A 101 -8.08 -3.20 -11.42
CA GLY A 101 -9.29 -3.57 -12.16
C GLY A 101 -9.51 -5.07 -12.37
N LEU A 102 -8.86 -5.94 -11.58
CA LEU A 102 -8.89 -7.40 -11.75
C LEU A 102 -10.29 -8.04 -11.51
N ARG A 103 -11.26 -7.25 -11.04
CA ARG A 103 -12.68 -7.61 -10.86
C ARG A 103 -13.60 -6.62 -11.57
N GLY A 104 -13.10 -6.02 -12.65
CA GLY A 104 -13.74 -4.90 -13.34
C GLY A 104 -13.14 -3.55 -12.90
N PRO A 105 -13.36 -2.49 -13.70
CA PRO A 105 -12.77 -1.18 -13.44
C PRO A 105 -13.27 -0.61 -12.11
N TYR A 106 -12.36 -0.15 -11.25
CA TYR A 106 -12.72 0.51 -9.99
C TYR A 106 -13.53 1.81 -10.22
N LEU A 107 -13.16 2.54 -11.28
CA LEU A 107 -13.83 3.74 -11.80
C LEU A 107 -13.81 3.69 -13.34
N GLN A 108 -14.89 4.17 -13.96
CA GLN A 108 -14.93 4.40 -15.40
C GLN A 108 -14.00 5.57 -15.79
N PRO A 109 -13.55 5.67 -17.06
CA PRO A 109 -12.81 6.85 -17.53
C PRO A 109 -13.57 8.14 -17.19
N GLY A 110 -12.85 9.13 -16.66
CA GLY A 110 -13.42 10.41 -16.25
C GLY A 110 -14.23 10.40 -14.94
N GLU A 111 -14.59 9.23 -14.41
CA GLU A 111 -15.38 9.11 -13.18
C GLU A 111 -14.60 9.62 -11.97
N LYS A 112 -15.34 10.28 -11.06
CA LYS A 112 -14.86 10.77 -9.77
C LYS A 112 -15.74 10.21 -8.67
N ARG A 113 -15.13 9.76 -7.57
CA ARG A 113 -15.84 9.24 -6.40
C ARG A 113 -15.20 9.77 -5.13
N GLU A 114 -16.03 10.16 -4.19
CA GLU A 114 -15.60 10.47 -2.83
C GLU A 114 -15.82 9.23 -1.94
N VAL A 115 -14.81 8.85 -1.17
CA VAL A 115 -14.85 7.66 -0.32
C VAL A 115 -14.26 7.95 1.07
N PRO A 116 -14.70 7.23 2.12
CA PRO A 116 -13.93 7.14 3.35
C PRO A 116 -12.57 6.51 3.04
N PHE A 117 -11.51 7.11 3.52
CA PHE A 117 -10.14 6.74 3.18
C PHE A 117 -9.28 6.63 4.43
N LEU A 118 -8.61 5.49 4.60
CA LEU A 118 -7.66 5.26 5.68
C LEU A 118 -6.23 5.50 5.13
N PRO A 119 -5.50 6.52 5.63
CA PRO A 119 -4.13 6.79 5.19
C PRO A 119 -3.19 5.61 5.42
N GLY A 120 -2.17 5.50 4.56
CA GLY A 120 -1.19 4.42 4.59
C GLY A 120 -0.52 4.24 5.94
N THR A 121 -0.35 2.99 6.33
CA THR A 121 0.10 2.64 7.69
C THR A 121 1.54 3.11 7.94
N LEU A 122 2.44 2.91 6.96
CA LEU A 122 3.82 3.40 7.07
C LEU A 122 3.84 4.89 7.42
N ARG A 123 3.16 5.70 6.62
CA ARG A 123 3.14 7.15 6.81
C ARG A 123 2.51 7.53 8.13
N ARG A 124 1.37 6.93 8.50
CA ARG A 124 0.72 7.21 9.78
C ARG A 124 1.69 6.97 10.95
N ARG A 125 2.43 5.86 10.92
CA ARG A 125 3.42 5.51 11.95
C ARG A 125 4.61 6.48 11.95
N LEU A 126 5.21 6.75 10.79
CA LEU A 126 6.34 7.69 10.68
C LEU A 126 5.96 9.13 11.04
N ALA A 127 4.70 9.51 10.86
CA ALA A 127 4.19 10.85 11.19
C ALA A 127 3.50 10.91 12.57
N HIS A 128 3.55 9.84 13.37
CA HIS A 128 2.88 9.70 14.67
C HIS A 128 1.41 10.17 14.65
N ARG A 129 0.68 9.81 13.60
CA ARG A 129 -0.75 10.16 13.46
C ARG A 129 -1.64 9.05 14.02
N PRO A 130 -2.80 9.39 14.61
CA PRO A 130 -3.75 8.38 15.07
C PRO A 130 -4.33 7.57 13.91
N LEU A 131 -4.79 6.36 14.19
CA LEU A 131 -5.53 5.53 13.24
C LEU A 131 -6.94 6.11 13.07
N ALA A 132 -7.15 6.87 12.00
CA ALA A 132 -8.40 7.56 11.76
C ALA A 132 -8.79 7.53 10.29
N TRP A 133 -10.07 7.25 10.04
CA TRP A 133 -10.69 7.41 8.73
C TRP A 133 -10.87 8.90 8.41
N ASN A 134 -10.51 9.27 7.20
CA ASN A 134 -10.78 10.58 6.62
C ASN A 134 -11.60 10.39 5.34
N THR A 135 -11.60 11.41 4.48
CA THR A 135 -12.21 11.37 3.15
C THR A 135 -11.15 11.56 2.08
N ALA A 136 -11.31 10.87 0.95
CA ALA A 136 -10.54 11.14 -0.25
C ALA A 136 -11.45 11.21 -1.48
N ARG A 137 -11.13 12.13 -2.38
CA ARG A 137 -11.69 12.17 -3.73
C ARG A 137 -10.75 11.44 -4.67
N ILE A 138 -11.25 10.37 -5.28
CA ILE A 138 -10.53 9.55 -6.25
C ILE A 138 -11.10 9.85 -7.63
N GLN A 139 -10.23 10.00 -8.63
CA GLN A 139 -10.58 10.18 -10.02
C GLN A 139 -9.78 9.20 -10.87
N ARG A 140 -10.43 8.60 -11.87
CA ARG A 140 -9.71 8.07 -13.05
C ARG A 140 -9.73 9.14 -14.13
N LEU A 141 -8.58 9.46 -14.71
CA LEU A 141 -8.53 10.40 -15.83
C LEU A 141 -9.21 9.79 -17.06
N GLU A 142 -9.77 10.65 -17.91
CA GLU A 142 -10.44 10.24 -19.16
C GLU A 142 -9.45 9.57 -20.11
N ASN A 143 -8.30 10.22 -20.28
CA ASN A 143 -7.28 9.81 -21.23
C ASN A 143 -6.13 9.12 -20.50
N PRO A 144 -5.62 8.00 -21.04
CA PRO A 144 -4.42 7.36 -20.51
C PRO A 144 -3.17 8.21 -20.82
N GLU A 145 -2.10 7.94 -20.09
CA GLU A 145 -0.77 8.51 -20.32
C GLU A 145 0.21 7.41 -20.72
N THR A 146 1.20 7.73 -21.55
CA THR A 146 2.32 6.82 -21.79
C THR A 146 3.45 7.16 -20.82
N VAL A 147 3.84 6.20 -19.99
CA VAL A 147 4.82 6.37 -18.93
C VAL A 147 6.04 5.50 -19.18
N THR A 148 7.23 6.09 -19.17
CA THR A 148 8.51 5.37 -19.16
C THR A 148 9.05 5.28 -17.74
N VAL A 149 9.39 4.07 -17.32
CA VAL A 149 10.07 3.70 -16.07
C VAL A 149 11.24 2.75 -16.40
N ILE A 150 12.00 2.35 -15.39
CA ILE A 150 13.13 1.43 -15.55
C ILE A 150 12.72 0.12 -16.26
N ALA A 151 11.56 -0.45 -15.92
CA ALA A 151 11.06 -1.69 -16.51
C ALA A 151 10.55 -1.54 -17.97
N GLY A 152 10.47 -0.32 -18.52
CA GLY A 152 10.02 -0.07 -19.90
C GLY A 152 9.02 1.08 -20.03
N THR A 153 8.35 1.13 -21.18
CA THR A 153 7.35 2.17 -21.52
C THR A 153 5.95 1.57 -21.63
N PHE A 154 5.00 2.11 -20.87
CA PHE A 154 3.68 1.53 -20.67
C PHE A 154 2.56 2.56 -20.89
N PRO A 155 1.63 2.32 -21.82
CA PRO A 155 0.34 3.00 -21.83
C PRO A 155 -0.40 2.66 -20.54
N SER A 156 -0.79 3.69 -19.79
CA SER A 156 -1.27 3.56 -18.42
C SER A 156 -2.54 4.39 -18.18
N ASP A 157 -3.54 3.77 -17.56
CA ASP A 157 -4.64 4.50 -16.93
C ASP A 157 -4.10 5.27 -15.72
N VAL A 158 -4.64 6.47 -15.49
CA VAL A 158 -4.16 7.36 -14.42
C VAL A 158 -5.24 7.57 -13.39
N TYR A 159 -4.91 7.27 -12.13
CA TYR A 159 -5.74 7.56 -10.98
C TYR A 159 -5.13 8.68 -10.16
N VAL A 160 -5.96 9.64 -9.77
CA VAL A 160 -5.57 10.77 -8.90
C VAL A 160 -6.39 10.71 -7.62
N VAL A 161 -5.73 10.82 -6.49
CA VAL A 161 -6.35 10.81 -5.15
C VAL A 161 -6.06 12.14 -4.47
N HIS A 162 -7.10 12.84 -4.01
CA HIS A 162 -6.97 14.02 -3.16
C HIS A 162 -7.55 13.69 -1.79
N THR A 163 -6.73 13.71 -0.76
CA THR A 163 -7.16 13.46 0.62
C THR A 163 -7.61 14.75 1.29
N ALA A 164 -8.51 14.65 2.26
CA ALA A 164 -8.90 15.78 3.12
C ALA A 164 -7.70 16.42 3.86
N THR A 165 -6.60 15.68 4.03
CA THR A 165 -5.35 16.16 4.65
C THR A 165 -4.44 16.94 3.69
N GLY A 166 -4.91 17.24 2.47
CA GLY A 166 -4.14 18.00 1.47
C GLY A 166 -3.08 17.20 0.72
N ARG A 167 -2.99 15.88 0.93
CA ARG A 167 -2.13 15.00 0.11
C ARG A 167 -2.77 14.74 -1.25
N LYS A 168 -1.91 14.72 -2.28
CA LYS A 168 -2.26 14.29 -3.64
C LYS A 168 -1.49 13.02 -3.99
N GLY A 169 -2.21 11.98 -4.38
CA GLY A 169 -1.65 10.75 -4.91
C GLY A 169 -1.87 10.66 -6.42
N VAL A 170 -0.90 10.13 -7.16
CA VAL A 170 -1.04 9.84 -8.61
C VAL A 170 -0.56 8.43 -8.85
N PHE A 171 -1.33 7.62 -9.56
CA PHE A 171 -1.05 6.21 -9.81
C PHE A 171 -1.23 5.91 -11.29
N HIS A 172 -0.20 5.37 -11.91
CA HIS A 172 -0.20 4.91 -13.30
C HIS A 172 -0.34 3.39 -13.31
N VAL A 173 -1.43 2.91 -13.89
CA VAL A 173 -1.76 1.49 -13.99
C VAL A 173 -1.70 1.07 -15.44
N GLU A 174 -0.84 0.11 -15.75
CA GLU A 174 -0.68 -0.39 -17.11
C GLU A 174 -2.01 -0.92 -17.69
N ARG A 175 -2.28 -0.59 -18.95
CA ARG A 175 -3.50 -1.05 -19.64
C ARG A 175 -3.46 -2.51 -20.05
N ALA A 176 -2.27 -3.08 -20.25
CA ALA A 176 -2.10 -4.50 -20.52
C ALA A 176 -2.23 -5.32 -19.24
N GLU A 177 -2.77 -6.53 -19.37
CA GLU A 177 -2.79 -7.52 -18.29
C GLU A 177 -1.34 -7.85 -17.85
N PRO A 178 -1.05 -7.95 -16.53
CA PRO A 178 -2.01 -8.06 -15.42
C PRO A 178 -2.34 -6.73 -14.74
N HIS A 179 -2.36 -5.60 -15.47
CA HIS A 179 -2.65 -4.26 -14.95
C HIS A 179 -1.75 -3.87 -13.79
N ARG A 180 -0.44 -3.83 -14.05
CA ARG A 180 0.57 -3.51 -13.03
C ARG A 180 0.47 -2.03 -12.67
N VAL A 181 0.62 -1.70 -11.39
CA VAL A 181 0.91 -0.31 -10.98
C VAL A 181 2.37 -0.04 -11.35
N VAL A 182 2.60 0.76 -12.40
CA VAL A 182 3.95 0.98 -12.96
C VAL A 182 4.66 2.17 -12.34
N ARG A 183 3.90 3.15 -11.85
CA ARG A 183 4.39 4.31 -11.13
C ARG A 183 3.34 4.78 -10.15
N TRP A 184 3.75 5.28 -8.99
CA TRP A 184 2.88 6.10 -8.16
C TRP A 184 3.67 7.15 -7.38
N SER A 185 2.97 8.21 -6.97
CA SER A 185 3.50 9.25 -6.10
C SER A 185 2.47 9.68 -5.06
N TRP A 186 2.97 10.20 -3.94
CA TRP A 186 2.23 10.97 -2.96
C TRP A 186 3.00 12.25 -2.66
N ASP A 187 2.38 13.39 -2.93
CA ASP A 187 2.91 14.71 -2.58
C ASP A 187 2.03 15.35 -1.48
N GLN A 188 2.60 16.19 -0.63
CA GLN A 188 1.88 16.95 0.39
C GLN A 188 2.17 18.44 0.24
N ALA A 189 1.12 19.27 0.17
CA ALA A 189 1.27 20.72 0.19
C ALA A 189 1.81 21.20 1.55
N LYS A 190 2.73 22.17 1.54
CA LYS A 190 3.31 22.78 2.74
C LYS A 190 2.33 23.80 3.32
N GLU A 191 1.97 23.69 4.60
CA GLU A 191 1.31 24.76 5.36
C GLU A 191 2.25 25.23 6.49
N GLY A 192 2.70 26.49 6.42
CA GLY A 192 3.08 27.31 7.58
C GLY A 192 4.28 26.94 8.48
N ALA A 193 5.22 26.05 8.14
CA ALA A 193 6.35 25.70 9.04
C ALA A 193 7.77 25.71 8.42
N SER A 194 8.73 26.07 9.28
CA SER A 194 10.15 26.38 9.08
C SER A 194 11.12 25.17 9.05
N ALA A 195 10.69 24.02 8.54
CA ALA A 195 11.57 22.87 8.26
C ALA A 195 11.38 22.35 6.80
N PRO A 196 12.41 21.79 6.15
CA PRO A 196 12.51 21.75 4.68
C PRO A 196 11.85 20.56 3.97
N PHE A 197 11.26 19.59 4.67
CA PHE A 197 10.86 18.34 4.01
C PHE A 197 9.50 18.43 3.31
N GLU A 198 9.55 18.59 1.99
CA GLU A 198 8.52 18.11 1.07
C GLU A 198 8.48 16.57 1.19
N THR A 199 7.45 15.99 1.81
CA THR A 199 7.34 14.52 1.90
C THR A 199 6.73 13.96 0.62
N ALA A 200 7.55 13.88 -0.42
CA ALA A 200 7.21 13.19 -1.65
C ALA A 200 7.60 11.71 -1.53
N GLU A 201 6.64 10.80 -1.54
CA GLU A 201 6.89 9.37 -1.68
C GLU A 201 6.63 9.00 -3.15
N ARG A 202 7.58 8.34 -3.81
CA ARG A 202 7.47 7.97 -5.23
C ARG A 202 8.01 6.57 -5.43
N ALA A 203 7.38 5.83 -6.33
CA ALA A 203 7.85 4.52 -6.76
C ALA A 203 7.68 4.37 -8.26
N GLU A 204 8.64 3.68 -8.88
CA GLU A 204 8.64 3.30 -10.28
C GLU A 204 8.99 1.83 -10.41
N LEU A 205 8.35 1.14 -11.37
CA LEU A 205 8.60 -0.26 -11.61
C LEU A 205 10.02 -0.46 -12.17
N ALA A 206 10.86 -1.13 -11.39
CA ALA A 206 12.21 -1.53 -11.79
C ALA A 206 12.23 -2.86 -12.54
N GLY A 207 11.42 -3.82 -12.09
CA GLY A 207 11.25 -5.12 -12.71
C GLY A 207 10.06 -5.84 -12.09
N THR A 208 9.65 -6.96 -12.69
CA THR A 208 8.52 -7.76 -12.22
C THR A 208 8.52 -9.13 -12.85
N THR A 209 8.12 -10.12 -12.07
CA THR A 209 8.05 -11.50 -12.50
C THR A 209 6.93 -12.20 -11.74
N ARG A 210 6.35 -13.23 -12.35
CA ARG A 210 5.31 -14.07 -11.74
C ARG A 210 5.92 -15.40 -11.35
N LEU A 211 6.19 -15.56 -10.06
CA LEU A 211 6.89 -16.72 -9.52
C LEU A 211 6.12 -17.41 -8.39
N PRO A 212 6.29 -18.73 -8.22
CA PRO A 212 5.81 -19.44 -7.03
C PRO A 212 6.75 -19.17 -5.85
N TYR A 213 6.84 -17.92 -5.39
CA TYR A 213 7.91 -17.45 -4.48
C TYR A 213 8.05 -18.29 -3.20
N TRP A 214 6.95 -18.88 -2.70
CA TRP A 214 6.97 -19.78 -1.54
C TRP A 214 7.72 -21.10 -1.78
N LYS A 215 8.10 -21.41 -3.02
CA LYS A 215 9.00 -22.52 -3.37
C LYS A 215 10.44 -22.05 -3.61
N LEU A 216 10.68 -20.73 -3.58
CA LEU A 216 11.93 -20.09 -3.99
C LEU A 216 12.73 -19.54 -2.80
N HIS A 217 13.03 -20.39 -1.82
CA HIS A 217 13.69 -20.01 -0.55
C HIS A 217 14.96 -20.83 -0.24
N ARG A 218 15.68 -21.27 -1.29
CA ARG A 218 16.91 -22.06 -1.17
C ARG A 218 18.06 -21.23 -1.75
N GLU A 219 19.29 -21.55 -1.37
CA GLU A 219 20.50 -20.98 -1.98
C GLU A 219 20.46 -21.13 -3.51
N GLY A 220 20.90 -20.09 -4.23
CA GLY A 220 20.82 -19.99 -5.68
C GLY A 220 19.52 -19.35 -6.19
N HIS A 221 18.47 -19.24 -5.36
CA HIS A 221 17.21 -18.61 -5.77
C HIS A 221 17.27 -17.08 -5.77
N GLU A 222 18.27 -16.47 -5.15
CA GLU A 222 18.56 -15.04 -5.26
C GLU A 222 18.77 -14.58 -6.72
N ARG A 223 19.07 -15.50 -7.65
CA ARG A 223 19.11 -15.22 -9.10
C ARG A 223 17.82 -14.57 -9.64
N TYR A 224 16.67 -14.84 -9.02
CA TYR A 224 15.38 -14.26 -9.43
C TYR A 224 15.22 -12.79 -9.02
N LEU A 225 16.10 -12.25 -8.17
CA LEU A 225 16.11 -10.82 -7.80
C LEU A 225 16.33 -9.93 -9.03
N ALA A 226 17.18 -10.37 -9.97
CA ALA A 226 17.45 -9.64 -11.19
C ALA A 226 16.18 -9.43 -12.05
N ASP A 227 15.30 -10.43 -12.13
CA ASP A 227 14.02 -10.34 -12.85
C ASP A 227 13.05 -9.32 -12.20
N MET A 228 13.24 -9.05 -10.90
CA MET A 228 12.49 -8.06 -10.13
C MET A 228 13.14 -6.66 -10.16
N GLY A 229 14.24 -6.49 -10.91
CA GLY A 229 14.99 -5.24 -10.93
C GLY A 229 15.72 -4.95 -9.61
N LEU A 230 15.95 -5.98 -8.80
CA LEU A 230 16.67 -5.90 -7.54
C LEU A 230 18.11 -6.41 -7.75
N PRO A 231 19.11 -5.83 -7.05
CA PRO A 231 20.45 -6.41 -7.06
C PRO A 231 20.38 -7.83 -6.47
N ALA A 232 21.10 -8.77 -7.08
CA ALA A 232 21.43 -10.00 -6.38
C ALA A 232 22.20 -9.57 -5.12
N GLY A 233 21.67 -9.87 -3.93
CA GLY A 233 22.35 -9.57 -2.68
C GLY A 233 23.79 -10.06 -2.73
N LYS A 234 24.73 -9.29 -2.18
CA LYS A 234 26.10 -9.74 -1.97
C LYS A 234 26.13 -10.92 -1.01
#